data_AF-A0A4Y2QT30-F1
#
_entry.id   AF-A0A4Y2QT30-F1
#
_cell.length_a   1.000
_cell.length_b   1.000
_cell.length_c   1.000
_cell.angle_alpha   90.00
_cell.angle_beta   90.00
_cell.angle_gamma   90.00
#
_symmetry.space_group_name_H-M   'P 1'
#
loop_
_entity.id
_entity.type
_entity.pdbx_description
1 polymer ?
#
loop_
_entity_poly.entity_id
_entity_poly.type
_entity_poly.pdbx_seq_one_letter_code
_entity_poly.pdbx_strand_id
1 'polypeptide(L)'
;MSNKVKDNILFLHAFSGFDSTSAVSRQEKMKFAKLLDKDAGIQKATEVFKTHHAAAREVGAACVRIIAALYESFLQSSLLNKIRFTMFTKSQVQNNSNLATLPPI
;
A
#
# COMPACT_ATOMS: atom_id res chain seq x y z
N MET A 1 -11.97 -4.80 15.74
CA MET A 1 -10.93 -4.95 14.71
C MET A 1 -10.94 -6.41 14.27
N SER A 2 -10.96 -6.71 12.97
CA SER A 2 -10.97 -8.10 12.46
C SER A 2 -9.69 -8.84 12.86
N ASN A 3 -9.76 -10.15 13.15
CA ASN A 3 -8.57 -10.96 13.44
C ASN A 3 -7.54 -10.87 12.30
N LYS A 4 -8.02 -10.79 11.05
CA LYS A 4 -7.17 -10.62 9.85
C LYS A 4 -6.36 -9.32 9.88
N VAL A 5 -6.94 -8.23 10.40
CA VAL A 5 -6.28 -6.93 10.52
C VAL A 5 -5.23 -6.96 11.63
N LYS A 6 -5.57 -7.59 12.76
CA LYS A 6 -4.66 -7.77 13.89
C LYS A 6 -3.43 -8.60 13.50
N ASP A 7 -3.65 -9.71 12.78
CA ASP A 7 -2.57 -10.61 12.37
C ASP A 7 -1.65 -10.01 11.30
N ASN A 8 -2.07 -8.92 10.64
CA ASN A 8 -1.33 -8.23 9.59
C ASN A 8 -0.96 -6.79 9.99
N ILE A 9 -0.72 -6.55 11.28
CA ILE A 9 -0.40 -5.21 11.80
C ILE A 9 0.87 -4.61 11.18
N LEU A 10 1.88 -5.43 10.88
CA LEU A 10 3.12 -4.99 10.22
C LEU A 10 2.87 -4.46 8.80
N PHE A 11 1.98 -5.10 8.06
CA PHE A 11 1.54 -4.61 6.75
C PHE A 11 0.83 -3.26 6.89
N LEU A 12 -0.10 -3.13 7.83
CA LEU A 12 -0.78 -1.85 8.07
C LEU A 12 0.20 -0.75 8.45
N HIS A 13 1.18 -1.07 9.31
CA HIS A 13 2.21 -0.14 9.73
C HIS A 13 3.06 0.34 8.53
N ALA A 14 3.54 -0.59 7.70
CA ALA A 14 4.41 -0.28 6.56
C ALA A 14 3.72 0.54 5.45
N PHE A 15 2.42 0.33 5.20
CA PHE A 15 1.73 0.95 4.07
C PHE A 15 0.89 2.17 4.44
N SER A 16 0.32 2.20 5.64
CA SER A 16 -0.55 3.31 6.07
C SER A 16 0.21 4.48 6.69
N GLY A 17 1.52 4.35 6.83
CA GLY A 17 2.40 5.33 7.46
C GLY A 17 2.21 5.41 8.97
N PHE A 18 3.33 5.61 9.66
CA PHE A 18 3.38 5.97 11.07
C PHE A 18 4.14 7.28 11.23
N ASP A 19 4.24 7.84 12.43
CA ASP A 19 4.69 9.22 12.68
C ASP A 19 6.01 9.63 11.98
N SER A 20 6.92 8.68 11.72
CA SER A 20 8.21 8.89 11.04
C SER A 20 8.29 8.37 9.59
N THR A 21 7.24 7.73 9.07
CA THR A 21 7.24 7.10 7.74
C THR A 21 6.07 7.59 6.89
N SER A 22 6.38 8.04 5.67
CA SER A 22 5.38 8.51 4.73
C SER A 22 4.43 7.37 4.28
N ALA A 23 3.14 7.63 4.38
CA ALA A 23 2.09 6.72 3.93
C ALA A 23 2.00 6.68 2.40
N VAL A 24 1.37 5.63 1.86
CA VAL A 24 0.97 5.62 0.45
C VAL A 24 0.01 6.80 0.19
N SER A 25 0.36 7.65 -0.77
CA SER A 25 -0.31 8.92 -1.02
C SER A 25 -1.81 8.75 -1.32
N ARG A 26 -2.63 9.59 -0.67
CA ARG A 26 -4.10 9.68 -0.87
C ARG A 26 -4.83 8.35 -0.62
N GLN A 27 -4.33 7.54 0.29
CA GLN A 27 -4.99 6.30 0.72
C GLN A 27 -5.28 6.34 2.21
N GLU A 28 -6.56 6.15 2.55
CA GLU A 28 -7.01 6.17 3.94
C GLU A 28 -6.59 4.88 4.67
N LYS A 29 -6.26 4.98 5.96
CA LYS A 29 -5.89 3.81 6.79
C LYS A 29 -6.94 2.69 6.74
N MET A 30 -8.21 3.07 6.66
CA MET A 30 -9.33 2.12 6.58
C MET A 30 -9.40 1.35 5.26
N LYS A 31 -8.85 1.88 4.15
CA LYS A 31 -8.79 1.14 2.88
C LYS A 31 -7.89 -0.08 2.99
N PHE A 32 -6.77 0.01 3.71
CA PHE A 32 -5.88 -1.13 3.93
C PHE A 32 -6.55 -2.25 4.73
N ALA A 33 -7.29 -1.90 5.79
CA ALA A 33 -8.04 -2.86 6.59
C ALA A 33 -9.13 -3.56 5.76
N LYS A 34 -9.91 -2.78 4.99
CA LYS A 34 -10.93 -3.33 4.07
C LYS A 34 -10.33 -4.22 2.99
N LEU A 35 -9.16 -3.85 2.45
CA LEU A 35 -8.46 -4.63 1.43
C LEU A 35 -8.02 -6.00 1.97
N LEU A 36 -7.48 -6.04 3.19
CA LEU A 36 -7.15 -7.28 3.89
C LEU A 36 -8.37 -8.18 4.11
N ASP A 37 -9.49 -7.61 4.54
CA ASP A 37 -10.69 -8.40 4.83
C ASP A 37 -11.32 -8.99 3.55
N LYS A 38 -11.24 -8.28 2.43
CA LYS A 38 -11.91 -8.60 1.15
C LYS A 38 -11.13 -9.56 0.25
N ASP A 39 -9.79 -9.47 0.19
CA ASP A 39 -9.00 -10.18 -0.83
C ASP A 39 -8.04 -11.21 -0.21
N ALA A 40 -8.34 -12.50 -0.41
CA ALA A 40 -7.51 -13.61 0.05
C ALA A 40 -6.12 -13.66 -0.63
N GLY A 41 -6.02 -13.16 -1.87
CA GLY A 41 -4.75 -13.00 -2.58
C GLY A 41 -3.88 -11.92 -1.96
N ILE A 42 -4.48 -10.86 -1.41
CA ILE A 42 -3.77 -9.84 -0.62
C ILE A 42 -3.33 -10.42 0.72
N GLN A 43 -4.17 -11.17 1.41
CA GLN A 43 -3.77 -11.86 2.65
C GLN A 43 -2.54 -12.76 2.41
N LYS A 44 -2.53 -13.53 1.32
CA LYS A 44 -1.37 -14.34 0.96
C LYS A 44 -0.12 -13.49 0.66
N ALA A 45 -0.30 -12.33 0.04
CA ALA A 45 0.81 -11.40 -0.22
C ALA A 45 1.35 -10.78 1.07
N THR A 46 0.52 -10.60 2.11
CA THR A 46 0.96 -10.02 3.38
C THR A 46 1.75 -10.99 4.26
N GLU A 47 1.62 -12.29 4.05
CA GLU A 47 2.44 -13.30 4.73
C GLU A 47 3.94 -13.10 4.48
N VAL A 48 4.33 -12.54 3.32
CA VAL A 48 5.74 -12.26 3.03
C VAL A 48 6.38 -11.31 4.06
N PHE A 49 5.58 -10.41 4.65
CA PHE A 49 6.07 -9.46 5.66
C PHE A 49 6.22 -10.08 7.05
N LYS A 50 5.72 -11.32 7.24
CA LYS A 50 5.89 -12.09 8.48
C LYS A 50 7.10 -13.03 8.40
N THR A 51 7.61 -13.29 7.19
CA THR A 51 8.75 -14.17 6.97
C THR A 51 10.06 -13.44 7.27
N HIS A 52 10.77 -13.90 8.30
CA HIS A 52 12.02 -13.29 8.79
C HIS A 52 13.12 -13.16 7.70
N HIS A 53 13.18 -14.11 6.76
CA HIS A 53 14.17 -14.15 5.68
C HIS A 53 13.54 -14.02 4.29
N ALA A 54 12.44 -13.26 4.16
CA ALA A 54 11.84 -12.99 2.87
C ALA A 54 12.87 -12.37 1.90
N ALA A 55 12.95 -12.91 0.67
CA ALA A 55 13.84 -12.34 -0.32
C ALA A 55 13.31 -10.97 -0.78
N ALA A 56 14.20 -10.01 -1.02
CA ALA A 56 13.81 -8.66 -1.47
C ALA A 56 12.91 -8.68 -2.73
N ARG A 57 13.12 -9.67 -3.62
CA ARG A 57 12.28 -9.88 -4.81
C ARG A 57 10.83 -10.29 -4.44
N GLU A 58 10.66 -11.14 -3.43
CA GLU A 58 9.34 -11.60 -2.97
C GLU A 58 8.57 -10.46 -2.30
N VAL A 59 9.27 -9.68 -1.45
CA VAL A 59 8.72 -8.46 -0.84
C VAL A 59 8.31 -7.46 -1.92
N GLY A 60 9.14 -7.26 -2.94
CA GLY A 60 8.84 -6.40 -4.08
C GLY A 60 7.61 -6.84 -4.86
N ALA A 61 7.48 -8.14 -5.16
CA ALA A 61 6.32 -8.69 -5.86
C ALA A 61 5.02 -8.56 -5.04
N ALA A 62 5.08 -8.82 -3.74
CA ALA A 62 3.95 -8.61 -2.83
C ALA A 62 3.54 -7.12 -2.78
N CYS A 63 4.51 -6.21 -2.68
CA CYS A 63 4.28 -4.77 -2.70
C CYS A 63 3.60 -4.32 -4.00
N VAL A 64 4.04 -4.81 -5.16
CA VAL A 64 3.42 -4.50 -6.45
C VAL A 64 1.94 -4.90 -6.45
N ARG A 65 1.64 -6.13 -6.02
CA ARG A 65 0.27 -6.65 -5.97
C ARG A 65 -0.63 -5.84 -5.04
N ILE A 66 -0.12 -5.51 -3.86
CA ILE A 66 -0.83 -4.71 -2.86
C ILE A 66 -1.13 -3.31 -3.39
N ILE A 67 -0.14 -2.61 -3.95
CA ILE A 67 -0.34 -1.25 -4.45
C ILE A 67 -1.29 -1.25 -5.64
N ALA A 68 -1.19 -2.22 -6.55
CA ALA A 68 -2.12 -2.36 -7.67
C ALA A 68 -3.57 -2.49 -7.17
N ALA A 69 -3.81 -3.35 -6.17
CA ALA A 69 -5.13 -3.56 -5.59
C ALA A 69 -5.65 -2.33 -4.82
N LEU A 70 -4.78 -1.62 -4.11
CA LEU A 70 -5.12 -0.42 -3.34
C LEU A 70 -5.61 0.75 -4.21
N TYR A 71 -5.03 0.90 -5.40
CA TYR A 71 -5.45 1.90 -6.38
C TYR A 71 -6.48 1.38 -7.38
N GLU A 72 -7.03 0.17 -7.16
CA GLU A 72 -7.99 -0.49 -8.05
C GLU A 72 -7.53 -0.49 -9.52
N SER A 73 -6.21 -0.64 -9.72
CA SER A 73 -5.56 -0.34 -10.99
C SER A 73 -4.91 -1.57 -11.60
N PHE A 74 -5.17 -1.77 -12.89
CA PHE A 74 -4.53 -2.81 -13.68
C PHE A 74 -3.22 -2.29 -14.29
N LEU A 75 -2.23 -1.96 -13.45
CA LEU A 75 -0.93 -1.57 -13.97
C LEU A 75 -0.16 -2.82 -14.43
N GLN A 76 0.12 -2.89 -15.73
CA GLN A 76 0.96 -3.93 -16.36
C GLN A 76 2.46 -3.80 -16.07
N SER A 77 2.89 -2.80 -15.29
CA SER A 77 4.31 -2.63 -15.02
C SER A 77 4.78 -3.58 -13.92
N SER A 78 5.85 -4.32 -14.17
CA SER A 78 6.53 -5.15 -13.17
C SER A 78 7.39 -4.35 -12.17
N LEU A 79 7.56 -3.04 -12.38
CA LEU A 79 8.46 -2.20 -11.58
C LEU A 79 7.69 -1.35 -10.57
N LEU A 80 7.89 -1.67 -9.29
CA LEU A 80 7.26 -1.02 -8.13
C LEU A 80 7.34 0.52 -8.16
N ASN A 81 8.52 1.07 -8.48
CA ASN A 81 8.72 2.52 -8.50
C ASN A 81 7.92 3.22 -9.60
N LYS A 82 7.81 2.59 -10.78
CA LYS A 82 7.01 3.12 -11.89
C LYS A 82 5.53 3.13 -11.53
N ILE A 83 5.06 2.08 -10.84
CA ILE A 83 3.68 2.00 -10.33
C ILE A 83 3.41 3.11 -9.32
N ARG A 84 4.27 3.27 -8.31
CA ARG A 84 4.15 4.31 -7.28
C ARG A 84 4.09 5.71 -7.88
N PHE A 85 5.04 6.03 -8.78
CA PHE A 85 5.09 7.32 -9.45
C PHE A 85 3.82 7.57 -10.28
N THR A 86 3.40 6.60 -11.09
CA THR A 86 2.20 6.71 -11.93
C THR A 86 0.95 6.96 -11.09
N MET A 87 0.79 6.24 -9.97
CA MET A 87 -0.34 6.41 -9.08
C MET A 87 -0.34 7.75 -8.38
N PHE A 88 0.84 8.18 -7.90
CA PHE A 88 1.00 9.51 -7.31
C PHE A 88 0.59 10.60 -8.31
N THR A 89 1.14 10.61 -9.53
CA THR A 89 0.80 11.61 -10.55
C THR A 89 -0.69 11.59 -10.91
N LYS A 90 -1.28 10.41 -11.15
CA LYS A 90 -2.72 10.30 -11.42
C LYS A 90 -3.57 10.89 -10.30
N SER A 91 -3.20 10.59 -9.06
CA SER A 91 -3.93 11.07 -7.87
C SER A 91 -3.84 12.59 -7.68
N GLN A 92 -2.80 13.23 -8.22
CA GLN A 92 -2.65 14.69 -8.22
C GLN A 92 -3.47 15.36 -9.32
N VAL A 93 -3.54 14.77 -10.52
CA VAL A 93 -4.30 15.34 -11.65
C VAL A 93 -5.81 15.31 -11.41
N GLN A 94 -6.30 14.31 -10.66
CA GLN A 94 -7.73 14.13 -10.39
C GLN A 94 -8.32 15.07 -9.34
N ASN A 95 -7.50 15.84 -8.63
CA ASN A 95 -7.97 16.74 -7.57
C ASN A 95 -7.34 18.13 -7.70
N ASN A 96 -8.17 19.16 -7.60
CA ASN A 96 -7.74 20.56 -7.52
C ASN A 96 -6.65 20.67 -6.44
N SER A 97 -5.42 20.97 -6.84
CA SER A 97 -4.23 20.88 -6.00
C SER A 97 -4.34 21.81 -4.80
N ASN A 98 -4.75 21.28 -3.65
CA ASN A 98 -4.73 22.00 -2.38
C ASN A 98 -3.39 21.71 -1.69
N LEU A 99 -2.42 22.61 -1.87
CA LEU A 99 -1.08 22.52 -1.30
C LEU A 99 -1.10 22.36 0.24
N ALA A 100 -2.19 22.74 0.89
CA ALA A 100 -2.43 22.59 2.32
C ALA A 100 -2.50 21.14 2.82
N THR A 101 -2.59 20.12 1.94
CA THR A 101 -2.58 18.71 2.36
C THR A 101 -1.19 18.09 2.48
N LEU A 102 -0.14 18.84 2.15
CA LEU A 102 1.22 18.38 2.36
C LEU A 102 1.53 18.39 3.86
N PRO A 103 2.17 17.33 4.41
CA PRO A 103 2.61 17.36 5.79
C PRO A 103 3.63 18.50 5.99
N PRO A 104 3.65 19.14 7.18
CA PRO A 104 4.69 20.12 7.51
C PRO A 104 6.07 19.47 7.41
N ILE A 105 7.03 20.25 6.91
CA ILE A 105 8.44 19.87 6.72
C ILE A 105 9.13 19.77 8.07
#